data_AF-A0A1Q3S3Q9-F1
#
_entry.id   AF-A0A1Q3S3Q9-F1
#
_cell.length_a   1.000
_cell.length_b   1.000
_cell.length_c   1.000
_cell.angle_alpha   90.00
_cell.angle_beta   90.00
_cell.angle_gamma   90.00
#
_symmetry.space_group_name_H-M   'P 1'
#
loop_
_entity.id
_entity.type
_entity.pdbx_description
1 polymer ?
#
loop_
_entity_poly.entity_id
_entity_poly.type
_entity_poly.pdbx_seq_one_letter_code
_entity_poly.pdbx_strand_id
1 'polypeptide(L)'
;MKILDNLLLIINESYRWRKRELLISKKNEETESKKLSLFGVLKNNILYFIMFGSITYFFPNLINSDLAGYLINALSIFVGLFTSVLILFFDKYLTHKANIQSSKEDNESVLLEKIKVKNFSTRFVFITLETILIAVVLIGFLSSPLVFKDFFKEDVKTYYFKFENNNAIILFLGLSIIYIIKSLTLLLFYKLLSRLLFIFGSLGEYMFSVFNNKIKKI
;
A
#
# COMPACT_ATOMS: atom_id res chain seq x y z
N MET A 1 3.48 -19.22 12.42
CA MET A 1 3.09 -19.44 11.01
C MET A 1 1.83 -18.64 10.62
N LYS A 2 0.73 -18.69 11.38
CA LYS A 2 -0.54 -17.98 11.06
C LYS A 2 -0.48 -16.47 10.74
N ILE A 3 0.45 -15.70 11.32
CA ILE A 3 0.53 -14.24 11.12
C ILE A 3 1.01 -13.89 9.70
N LEU A 4 2.05 -14.57 9.22
CA LEU A 4 2.60 -14.34 7.88
C LEU A 4 1.58 -14.74 6.80
N ASP A 5 0.85 -15.83 7.04
CA ASP A 5 -0.21 -16.29 6.13
C ASP A 5 -1.33 -15.24 6.02
N ASN A 6 -1.72 -14.62 7.14
CA ASN A 6 -2.72 -13.55 7.14
C ASN A 6 -2.24 -12.29 6.42
N LEU A 7 -0.97 -11.89 6.61
CA LEU A 7 -0.39 -10.74 5.90
C LEU A 7 -0.31 -11.00 4.39
N LEU A 8 0.11 -12.20 3.99
CA LEU A 8 0.16 -12.61 2.58
C LEU A 8 -1.24 -12.63 1.97
N LEU A 9 -2.25 -13.08 2.71
CA LEU A 9 -3.63 -13.06 2.26
C LEU A 9 -4.09 -11.63 1.95
N ILE A 10 -3.83 -10.67 2.85
CA ILE A 10 -4.18 -9.26 2.65
C ILE A 10 -3.51 -8.71 1.38
N ILE A 11 -2.21 -8.97 1.20
CA ILE A 11 -1.46 -8.49 0.03
C ILE A 11 -2.00 -9.12 -1.27
N ASN A 12 -2.30 -10.42 -1.24
CA ASN A 12 -2.76 -11.16 -2.42
C ASN A 12 -4.19 -10.73 -2.81
N GLU A 13 -5.09 -10.59 -1.83
CA GLU A 13 -6.43 -10.05 -2.05
C GLU A 13 -6.38 -8.60 -2.54
N SER A 14 -5.58 -7.73 -1.92
CA SER A 14 -5.41 -6.36 -2.38
C SER A 14 -4.91 -6.31 -3.83
N TYR A 15 -3.94 -7.15 -4.21
CA TYR A 15 -3.47 -7.26 -5.58
C TYR A 15 -4.55 -7.68 -6.57
N ARG A 16 -5.37 -8.67 -6.21
CA ARG A 16 -6.50 -9.12 -7.03
C ARG A 16 -7.52 -8.01 -7.21
N TRP A 17 -7.87 -7.30 -6.14
CA TRP A 17 -8.89 -6.24 -6.17
C TRP A 17 -8.45 -4.98 -6.90
N ARG A 18 -7.15 -4.68 -6.95
CA ARG A 18 -6.61 -3.59 -7.78
C ARG A 18 -6.70 -3.84 -9.29
N LYS A 19 -6.67 -5.11 -9.71
CA LYS A 19 -6.70 -5.48 -11.13
C LYS A 19 -8.09 -5.80 -11.65
N ARG A 20 -9.07 -5.93 -10.76
CA ARG A 20 -10.47 -6.13 -11.14
C ARG A 20 -11.09 -4.79 -11.52
N GLU A 21 -12.09 -4.80 -12.40
CA GLU A 21 -12.98 -3.65 -12.58
C GLU A 21 -14.12 -3.71 -11.54
N LEU A 22 -14.69 -2.55 -11.21
CA LEU A 22 -15.81 -2.47 -10.24
C LEU A 22 -17.11 -3.08 -10.77
N LEU A 23 -17.26 -3.13 -12.10
CA LEU A 23 -18.54 -3.38 -12.80
C LEU A 23 -18.67 -4.76 -13.45
N ILE A 24 -17.79 -5.71 -13.17
CA ILE A 24 -17.85 -7.02 -13.81
C ILE A 24 -19.11 -7.76 -13.37
N SER A 25 -20.09 -7.84 -14.29
CA SER A 25 -21.20 -8.78 -14.21
C SER A 25 -20.64 -10.21 -14.29
N LYS A 26 -21.29 -11.15 -13.58
CA LYS A 26 -20.93 -12.57 -13.42
C LYS A 26 -20.36 -13.31 -14.65
N LYS A 27 -20.61 -12.85 -15.88
CA LYS A 27 -20.17 -13.50 -17.12
C LYS A 27 -18.66 -13.52 -17.38
N ASN A 28 -17.88 -12.64 -16.74
CA ASN A 28 -16.41 -12.61 -16.90
C ASN A 28 -15.66 -13.02 -15.61
N GLU A 29 -16.31 -13.70 -14.66
CA GLU A 29 -15.65 -14.16 -13.42
C GLU A 29 -14.50 -15.15 -13.69
N GLU A 30 -14.53 -15.85 -14.82
CA GLU A 30 -13.53 -16.83 -15.24
C GLU A 30 -12.33 -16.20 -15.97
N THR A 31 -12.46 -14.99 -16.52
CA THR A 31 -11.38 -14.34 -17.26
C THR A 31 -10.48 -13.56 -16.31
N GLU A 32 -9.42 -14.24 -15.88
CA GLU A 32 -8.19 -13.70 -15.27
C GLU A 32 -8.28 -13.16 -13.83
N SER A 33 -8.55 -14.04 -12.87
CA SER A 33 -7.91 -13.85 -11.55
C SER A 33 -6.39 -14.09 -11.68
N LYS A 34 -5.65 -13.10 -12.21
CA LYS A 34 -4.19 -13.15 -12.28
C LYS A 34 -3.65 -13.26 -10.84
N LYS A 35 -3.37 -14.49 -10.42
CA LYS A 35 -2.64 -14.78 -9.17
C LYS A 35 -1.36 -13.95 -9.16
N LEU A 36 -0.96 -13.53 -7.97
CA LEU A 36 0.22 -12.71 -7.78
C LEU A 36 1.45 -13.49 -8.26
N SER A 37 1.91 -13.22 -9.49
CA SER A 37 3.20 -13.74 -9.96
C SER A 37 4.28 -12.94 -9.25
N LEU A 38 4.93 -13.57 -8.26
CA LEU A 38 6.04 -12.98 -7.50
C LEU A 38 7.13 -12.47 -8.45
N PHE A 39 7.43 -13.21 -9.52
CA PHE A 39 8.39 -12.80 -10.56
C PHE A 39 7.98 -11.52 -11.29
N GLY A 40 6.70 -11.40 -11.69
CA GLY A 40 6.21 -10.19 -12.37
C GLY A 40 6.21 -8.97 -11.45
N VAL A 41 5.85 -9.16 -10.17
CA VAL A 41 5.88 -8.10 -9.16
C VAL A 41 7.33 -7.68 -8.84
N LEU A 42 8.24 -8.64 -8.75
CA LEU A 42 9.66 -8.38 -8.50
C LEU A 42 10.29 -7.60 -9.67
N LYS A 43 10.06 -8.03 -10.92
CA LYS A 43 10.56 -7.36 -12.12
C LYS A 43 10.11 -5.89 -12.18
N ASN A 44 8.84 -5.62 -11.87
CA ASN A 44 8.33 -4.25 -11.85
C ASN A 44 8.92 -3.42 -10.69
N ASN A 45 9.07 -4.04 -9.52
CA ASN A 45 9.65 -3.37 -8.34
C ASN A 45 11.14 -3.09 -8.48
N ILE A 46 11.89 -3.91 -9.23
CA ILE A 46 13.33 -3.70 -9.48
C ILE A 46 13.57 -2.38 -10.21
N LEU A 47 12.75 -2.04 -11.22
CA LEU A 47 12.90 -0.78 -11.94
C LEU A 47 12.70 0.43 -11.01
N TYR A 48 11.67 0.40 -10.16
CA TYR A 48 11.45 1.44 -9.15
C TYR A 48 12.58 1.47 -8.12
N PHE A 49 13.09 0.30 -7.70
CA PHE A 49 14.19 0.23 -6.76
C PHE A 49 15.46 0.88 -7.33
N ILE A 50 15.79 0.61 -8.60
CA ILE A 50 16.93 1.26 -9.29
C ILE A 50 16.71 2.77 -9.36
N MET A 51 15.50 3.21 -9.74
CA MET A 51 15.17 4.64 -9.82
C MET A 51 15.31 5.34 -8.46
N PHE A 52 14.74 4.80 -7.38
CA PHE A 52 14.84 5.38 -6.05
C PHE A 52 16.22 5.25 -5.43
N GLY A 53 16.97 4.21 -5.80
CA GLY A 53 18.40 4.09 -5.49
C GLY A 53 19.17 5.26 -6.07
N SER A 54 19.02 5.53 -7.38
CA SER A 54 19.66 6.67 -8.02
C SER A 54 19.32 8.00 -7.34
N ILE A 55 18.05 8.22 -6.98
CA ILE A 55 17.65 9.42 -6.22
C ILE A 55 18.38 9.51 -4.88
N THR A 56 18.47 8.42 -4.14
CA THR A 56 19.19 8.36 -2.86
C THR A 56 20.68 8.66 -3.03
N TYR A 57 21.29 8.22 -4.13
CA TYR A 57 22.68 8.50 -4.45
C TYR A 57 22.94 9.99 -4.76
N PHE A 58 22.02 10.65 -5.48
CA PHE A 58 22.14 12.08 -5.75
C PHE A 58 21.81 12.95 -4.54
N PHE A 59 20.88 12.50 -3.68
CA PHE A 59 20.39 13.23 -2.51
C PHE A 59 20.64 12.46 -1.21
N PRO A 60 21.88 12.46 -0.68
CA PRO A 60 22.25 11.64 0.48
C PRO A 60 21.51 12.03 1.78
N ASN A 61 21.12 13.31 1.91
CA ASN A 61 20.47 13.88 3.10
C ASN A 61 18.92 13.88 3.03
N LEU A 62 18.32 13.19 2.05
CA LEU A 62 16.87 13.23 1.83
C LEU A 62 16.06 12.66 3.01
N ILE A 63 16.63 11.70 3.74
CA ILE A 63 16.05 11.14 4.97
C ILE A 63 16.98 11.49 6.12
N ASN A 64 16.73 12.63 6.76
CA ASN A 64 17.40 13.05 7.98
C ASN A 64 16.59 12.62 9.23
N SER A 65 17.20 12.72 10.41
CA SER A 65 16.55 12.33 11.68
C SER A 65 15.28 13.11 11.96
N ASP A 66 15.26 14.40 11.64
CA ASP A 66 14.18 15.30 12.02
C ASP A 66 12.96 15.08 11.13
N LEU A 67 13.16 15.01 9.82
CA LEU A 67 12.15 14.63 8.82
C LEU A 67 11.63 13.22 9.09
N ALA A 68 12.48 12.28 9.46
CA ALA A 68 12.04 10.94 9.85
C ALA A 68 11.09 10.99 11.07
N GLY A 69 11.41 11.80 12.08
CA GLY A 69 10.54 12.03 13.24
C GLY A 69 9.18 12.60 12.85
N TYR A 70 9.16 13.64 12.02
CA TYR A 70 7.90 14.23 11.54
C TYR A 70 7.07 13.24 10.72
N LEU A 71 7.71 12.46 9.85
CA LEU A 71 7.03 11.46 9.03
C LEU A 71 6.48 10.30 9.87
N ILE A 72 7.19 9.84 10.91
CA ILE A 72 6.69 8.83 11.85
C ILE A 72 5.43 9.32 12.54
N ASN A 73 5.42 10.58 13.01
CA ASN A 73 4.24 11.16 13.65
C ASN A 73 3.06 11.24 12.68
N ALA A 74 3.28 11.74 11.46
CA ALA A 74 2.24 11.83 10.43
C ALA A 74 1.70 10.45 10.03
N LEU A 75 2.57 9.45 9.86
CA LEU A 75 2.18 8.08 9.54
C LEU A 75 1.44 7.41 10.70
N SER A 76 1.79 7.71 11.95
CA SER A 76 1.10 7.18 13.13
C SER A 76 -0.33 7.72 13.23
N ILE A 77 -0.51 9.03 13.01
CA ILE A 77 -1.83 9.65 12.90
C ILE A 77 -2.63 9.03 11.75
N PHE A 78 -1.99 8.89 10.59
CA PHE A 78 -2.58 8.26 9.40
C PHE A 78 -3.09 6.85 9.70
N VAL A 79 -2.28 6.00 10.34
CA VAL A 79 -2.66 4.63 10.73
C VAL A 79 -3.87 4.65 11.67
N GLY A 80 -3.88 5.51 12.69
CA GLY A 80 -5.00 5.63 13.63
C GLY A 80 -6.31 6.05 12.96
N LEU A 81 -6.26 7.07 12.10
CA LEU A 81 -7.41 7.57 11.36
C LEU A 81 -7.95 6.54 10.37
N PHE A 82 -7.09 5.96 9.53
CA PHE A 82 -7.52 4.99 8.52
C PHE A 82 -8.01 3.68 9.12
N THR A 83 -7.46 3.26 10.27
CA THR A 83 -7.99 2.11 11.01
C THR A 83 -9.41 2.39 11.50
N SER A 84 -9.66 3.59 12.04
CA SER A 84 -11.00 4.00 12.48
C SER A 84 -11.99 4.05 11.33
N VAL A 85 -11.60 4.64 10.19
CA VAL A 85 -12.42 4.65 8.96
C VAL A 85 -12.72 3.24 8.49
N LEU A 86 -11.75 2.34 8.52
CA LEU A 86 -11.92 0.95 8.09
C LEU A 86 -12.93 0.21 8.97
N ILE A 87 -12.88 0.40 10.29
CA ILE A 87 -13.83 -0.21 11.24
C ILE A 87 -15.25 0.30 10.95
N LEU A 88 -15.43 1.63 10.84
CA LEU A 88 -16.73 2.24 10.54
C LEU A 88 -17.30 1.75 9.20
N PHE A 89 -16.44 1.65 8.19
CA PHE A 89 -16.84 1.19 6.87
C PHE A 89 -17.25 -0.29 6.90
N PHE A 90 -16.51 -1.12 7.63
CA PHE A 90 -16.82 -2.53 7.79
C PHE A 90 -18.14 -2.75 8.55
N ASP A 91 -18.38 -2.00 9.62
CA ASP A 91 -19.63 -2.04 10.38
C ASP A 91 -20.84 -1.64 9.53
N LYS A 92 -20.71 -0.56 8.75
CA LYS A 92 -21.72 -0.14 7.79
C LYS A 92 -21.99 -1.19 6.71
N TYR A 93 -20.94 -1.86 6.23
CA TYR A 93 -21.07 -2.95 5.27
C TYR A 93 -21.85 -4.15 5.86
N LEU A 94 -21.54 -4.55 7.10
CA LEU A 94 -22.26 -5.63 7.78
C LEU A 94 -23.74 -5.29 7.98
N THR A 95 -24.04 -4.07 8.43
CA THR A 95 -25.40 -3.57 8.60
C THR A 95 -26.17 -3.59 7.27
N HIS A 96 -25.54 -3.13 6.19
CA HIS A 96 -26.18 -3.14 4.88
C HIS A 96 -26.43 -4.56 4.36
N LYS A 97 -25.47 -5.49 4.58
CA LYS A 97 -25.59 -6.90 4.23
C LYS A 97 -26.76 -7.57 4.96
N ALA A 98 -26.94 -7.29 6.25
CA ALA A 98 -28.04 -7.83 7.06
C ALA A 98 -29.41 -7.37 6.52
N ASN A 99 -29.56 -6.07 6.24
CA ASN A 99 -30.80 -5.50 5.68
C ASN A 99 -31.11 -6.00 4.26
N ILE A 100 -30.08 -6.37 3.51
CA ILE A 100 -30.20 -6.90 2.15
C ILE A 100 -30.70 -8.35 2.14
N GLN A 101 -30.32 -9.17 3.13
CA GLN A 101 -30.70 -10.59 3.22
C GLN A 101 -32.17 -10.80 3.64
N SER A 102 -32.81 -9.81 4.26
CA SER A 102 -34.23 -9.85 4.64
C SER A 102 -35.21 -9.53 3.50
N SER A 103 -34.72 -8.98 2.37
CA SER A 103 -35.54 -8.65 1.19
C SER A 103 -35.55 -9.83 0.21
N LYS A 104 -36.68 -10.54 0.10
CA LYS A 104 -36.82 -11.76 -0.73
C LYS A 104 -37.15 -11.51 -2.21
N GLU A 105 -37.39 -10.27 -2.62
CA GLU A 105 -37.73 -9.93 -4.01
C GLU A 105 -36.63 -9.03 -4.60
N ASP A 106 -35.75 -9.61 -5.43
CA ASP A 106 -34.69 -8.84 -6.09
C ASP A 106 -34.92 -8.78 -7.60
N ASN A 107 -35.32 -7.60 -8.08
CA ASN A 107 -35.18 -7.22 -9.49
C ASN A 107 -33.69 -7.20 -9.89
N GLU A 108 -33.36 -7.45 -11.17
CA GLU A 108 -31.97 -7.48 -11.68
C GLU A 108 -31.16 -6.21 -11.34
N SER A 109 -31.81 -5.04 -11.32
CA SER A 109 -31.20 -3.76 -10.96
C SER A 109 -30.72 -3.71 -9.51
N VAL A 110 -31.48 -4.29 -8.59
CA VAL A 110 -31.16 -4.37 -7.16
C VAL A 110 -30.00 -5.35 -6.93
N LEU A 111 -29.98 -6.48 -7.65
CA LEU A 111 -28.87 -7.43 -7.66
C LEU A 111 -27.56 -6.80 -8.13
N LEU A 112 -27.60 -5.99 -9.20
CA LEU A 112 -26.43 -5.28 -9.69
C LEU A 112 -25.90 -4.25 -8.69
N GLU A 113 -26.78 -3.51 -8.02
CA GLU A 113 -26.38 -2.56 -6.97
C GLU A 113 -25.75 -3.27 -5.77
N LYS A 114 -26.32 -4.39 -5.33
CA LYS A 114 -25.74 -5.26 -4.28
C LYS A 114 -24.34 -5.74 -4.63
N ILE A 115 -24.11 -6.16 -5.88
CA ILE A 115 -22.79 -6.60 -6.36
C ILE A 115 -21.81 -5.43 -6.37
N LYS A 116 -22.21 -4.24 -6.85
CA LYS A 116 -21.36 -3.03 -6.86
C LYS A 116 -20.92 -2.65 -5.45
N VAL A 117 -21.85 -2.57 -4.51
CA VAL A 117 -21.57 -2.24 -3.10
C VAL A 117 -20.61 -3.26 -2.50
N LYS A 118 -20.84 -4.56 -2.72
CA LYS A 118 -19.97 -5.64 -2.22
C LYS A 118 -18.56 -5.53 -2.81
N ASN A 119 -18.44 -5.36 -4.12
CA ASN A 119 -17.15 -5.30 -4.80
C ASN A 119 -16.34 -4.06 -4.39
N PHE A 120 -17.00 -2.89 -4.34
CA PHE A 120 -16.40 -1.67 -3.84
C PHE A 120 -15.94 -1.83 -2.39
N SER A 121 -16.82 -2.34 -1.53
CA SER A 121 -16.52 -2.50 -0.11
C SER A 121 -15.33 -3.44 0.14
N THR A 122 -15.33 -4.59 -0.55
CA THR A 122 -14.26 -5.57 -0.43
C THR A 122 -12.92 -5.00 -0.91
N ARG A 123 -12.94 -4.31 -2.05
CA ARG A 123 -11.76 -3.59 -2.57
C ARG A 123 -11.26 -2.53 -1.60
N PHE A 124 -12.16 -1.69 -1.11
CA PHE A 124 -11.83 -0.60 -0.20
C PHE A 124 -11.15 -1.14 1.07
N VAL A 125 -11.72 -2.19 1.67
CA VAL A 125 -11.18 -2.82 2.88
C VAL A 125 -9.77 -3.39 2.63
N PHE A 126 -9.59 -4.26 1.63
CA PHE A 126 -8.28 -4.92 1.43
C PHE A 126 -7.16 -3.96 1.01
N ILE A 127 -7.47 -2.96 0.18
CA ILE A 127 -6.46 -1.98 -0.24
C ILE A 127 -6.13 -1.03 0.92
N THR A 128 -7.12 -0.65 1.73
CA THR A 128 -6.87 0.15 2.94
C THR A 128 -6.03 -0.62 3.95
N LEU A 129 -6.30 -1.92 4.17
CA LEU A 129 -5.48 -2.77 5.04
C LEU A 129 -4.04 -2.85 4.54
N GLU A 130 -3.81 -3.08 3.25
CA GLU A 130 -2.46 -3.08 2.69
C GLU A 130 -1.78 -1.71 2.85
N THR A 131 -2.52 -0.61 2.69
CA THR A 131 -1.99 0.76 2.88
C THR A 131 -1.57 1.01 4.32
N ILE A 132 -2.37 0.56 5.29
CA ILE A 132 -2.03 0.60 6.72
C ILE A 132 -0.79 -0.25 7.00
N LEU A 133 -0.71 -1.47 6.44
CA LEU A 133 0.47 -2.34 6.59
C LEU A 133 1.74 -1.69 6.03
N ILE A 134 1.65 -1.07 4.84
CA ILE A 134 2.78 -0.33 4.26
C ILE A 134 3.20 0.81 5.19
N ALA A 135 2.26 1.57 5.75
CA ALA A 135 2.56 2.66 6.68
C ALA A 135 3.27 2.16 7.96
N VAL A 136 2.81 1.04 8.54
CA VAL A 136 3.45 0.43 9.72
C VAL A 136 4.89 -0.02 9.41
N VAL A 137 5.10 -0.68 8.27
CA VAL A 137 6.45 -1.07 7.84
C VAL A 137 7.32 0.18 7.64
N LEU A 138 6.77 1.23 7.01
CA LEU A 138 7.47 2.47 6.75
C LEU A 138 7.91 3.20 8.03
N ILE A 139 7.10 3.18 9.09
CA ILE A 139 7.49 3.67 10.43
C ILE A 139 8.72 2.91 10.94
N GLY A 140 8.73 1.58 10.79
CA GLY A 140 9.88 0.75 11.16
C GLY A 140 11.15 1.14 10.40
N PHE A 141 11.05 1.36 9.10
CA PHE A 141 12.19 1.81 8.27
C PHE A 141 12.66 3.23 8.66
N LEU A 142 11.74 4.17 8.89
CA LEU A 142 12.05 5.54 9.32
C LEU A 142 12.64 5.63 10.73
N SER A 143 12.47 4.60 11.55
CA SER A 143 13.11 4.53 12.86
C SER A 143 14.62 4.30 12.76
N SER A 144 15.12 3.76 11.64
CA SER A 144 16.55 3.49 11.46
C SER A 144 17.44 4.75 11.47
N PRO A 145 17.09 5.89 10.83
CA PRO A 145 17.84 7.14 11.00
C PRO A 145 17.90 7.65 12.44
N LEU A 146 16.92 7.31 13.29
CA LEU A 146 16.88 7.74 14.69
C LEU A 146 17.84 6.95 15.57
N VAL A 147 18.03 5.66 15.26
CA VAL A 147 18.91 4.74 16.00
C VAL A 147 20.36 4.83 15.49
N PHE A 148 20.55 4.91 14.17
CA PHE A 148 21.86 4.89 13.51
C PHE A 148 22.27 6.27 12.97
N LYS A 149 22.12 7.31 13.81
CA LYS A 149 22.31 8.72 13.39
C LYS A 149 23.65 9.00 12.72
N ASP A 150 24.73 8.44 13.25
CA ASP A 150 26.09 8.74 12.78
C ASP A 150 26.29 8.24 11.35
N PHE A 151 25.89 6.99 11.07
CA PHE A 151 25.98 6.45 9.72
C PHE A 151 25.01 7.08 8.71
N PHE A 152 23.89 7.66 9.17
CA PHE A 152 22.93 8.32 8.27
C PHE A 152 23.39 9.70 7.81
N LYS A 153 24.31 10.34 8.54
CA LYS A 153 24.93 11.63 8.18
C LYS A 153 26.06 11.50 7.16
N GLU A 154 26.65 10.31 7.06
CA GLU A 154 27.76 10.09 6.16
C GLU A 154 27.32 10.02 4.70
N ASP A 155 28.08 10.67 3.81
CA ASP A 155 27.86 10.59 2.36
C ASP A 155 28.61 9.39 1.81
N VAL A 156 27.90 8.50 1.11
CA VAL A 156 28.50 7.32 0.48
C VAL A 156 29.58 7.72 -0.55
N LYS A 157 29.50 8.93 -1.12
CA LYS A 157 30.47 9.44 -2.10
C LYS A 157 31.86 9.73 -1.52
N THR A 158 31.97 9.96 -0.21
CA THR A 158 33.28 10.24 0.41
C THR A 158 34.11 8.99 0.62
N TYR A 159 33.55 7.81 0.42
CA TYR A 159 34.20 6.53 0.66
C TYR A 159 34.51 5.79 -0.64
N TYR A 160 35.77 5.37 -0.79
CA TYR A 160 36.19 4.43 -1.83
C TYR A 160 36.48 3.08 -1.18
N PHE A 161 36.04 2.01 -1.82
CA PHE A 161 36.24 0.67 -1.29
C PHE A 161 37.71 0.27 -1.39
N LYS A 162 38.34 0.03 -0.23
CA LYS A 162 39.74 -0.38 -0.12
C LYS A 162 39.85 -1.58 0.81
N PHE A 163 40.33 -2.71 0.28
CA PHE A 163 40.60 -3.92 1.05
C PHE A 163 41.90 -3.76 1.83
N GLU A 164 41.87 -3.01 2.93
CA GLU A 164 43.04 -2.85 3.80
C GLU A 164 42.82 -3.44 5.20
N ASN A 165 41.60 -3.39 5.74
CA ASN A 165 41.34 -3.81 7.12
C ASN A 165 39.90 -4.34 7.29
N ASN A 166 39.70 -5.27 8.21
CA ASN A 166 38.37 -5.79 8.59
C ASN A 166 37.41 -4.65 8.99
N ASN A 167 37.93 -3.61 9.64
CA ASN A 167 37.12 -2.44 10.02
C ASN A 167 36.58 -1.68 8.80
N ALA A 168 37.35 -1.57 7.71
CA ALA A 168 36.91 -0.92 6.48
C ALA A 168 35.79 -1.72 5.80
N ILE A 169 35.85 -3.06 5.85
CA ILE A 169 34.81 -3.94 5.34
C ILE A 169 33.50 -3.75 6.12
N ILE A 170 33.58 -3.69 7.46
CA ILE A 170 32.41 -3.48 8.32
C ILE A 170 31.75 -2.13 8.03
N LEU A 171 32.55 -1.07 7.88
CA LEU A 171 32.07 0.29 7.60
C LEU A 171 31.38 0.35 6.22
N PHE A 172 31.99 -0.25 5.20
CA PHE A 172 31.40 -0.36 3.86
C PHE A 172 30.06 -1.14 3.86
N LEU A 173 29.99 -2.27 4.58
CA LEU A 173 28.76 -3.05 4.71
C LEU A 173 27.67 -2.24 5.43
N GLY A 174 28.01 -1.52 6.50
CA GLY A 174 27.09 -0.65 7.23
C GLY A 174 26.49 0.45 6.34
N LEU A 175 27.34 1.17 5.61
CA LEU A 175 26.91 2.20 4.67
C LEU A 175 26.05 1.63 3.53
N SER A 176 26.40 0.44 3.02
CA SER A 176 25.63 -0.25 1.97
C SER A 176 24.22 -0.63 2.45
N ILE A 177 24.11 -1.17 3.67
CA ILE A 177 22.82 -1.51 4.28
C ILE A 177 21.95 -0.26 4.44
N ILE A 178 22.54 0.85 4.88
CA ILE A 178 21.81 2.12 5.07
C ILE A 178 21.34 2.70 3.75
N TYR A 179 22.16 2.63 2.71
CA TYR A 179 21.76 3.02 1.36
C TYR A 179 20.56 2.21 0.85
N ILE A 180 20.58 0.88 1.08
CA ILE A 180 19.45 0.00 0.74
C ILE A 180 18.20 0.39 1.54
N ILE A 181 18.34 0.67 2.84
CA ILE A 181 17.24 1.12 3.70
C ILE A 181 16.64 2.44 3.22
N LYS A 182 17.46 3.45 2.91
CA LYS A 182 17.00 4.75 2.36
C LYS A 182 16.22 4.54 1.06
N SER A 183 16.76 3.72 0.15
CA SER A 183 16.13 3.39 -1.14
C SER A 183 14.79 2.65 -0.96
N LEU A 184 14.73 1.68 -0.04
CA LEU A 184 13.49 0.96 0.29
C LEU A 184 12.44 1.88 0.91
N THR A 185 12.87 2.81 1.77
CA THR A 185 11.98 3.79 2.41
C THR A 185 11.27 4.65 1.36
N LEU A 186 12.01 5.17 0.38
CA LEU A 186 11.45 5.93 -0.74
C LEU A 186 10.48 5.11 -1.60
N LEU A 187 10.86 3.87 -1.91
CA LEU A 187 10.00 2.96 -2.66
C LEU A 187 8.68 2.67 -1.92
N LEU A 188 8.74 2.51 -0.60
CA LEU A 188 7.55 2.30 0.24
C LEU A 188 6.68 3.57 0.30
N PHE A 189 7.27 4.76 0.38
CA PHE A 189 6.53 6.03 0.28
C PHE A 189 5.79 6.15 -1.05
N TYR A 190 6.46 5.86 -2.16
CA TYR A 190 5.84 5.86 -3.47
C TYR A 190 4.67 4.87 -3.54
N LYS A 191 4.86 3.65 -3.02
CA LYS A 191 3.79 2.65 -2.96
C LYS A 191 2.62 3.14 -2.11
N LEU A 192 2.87 3.72 -0.94
CA LEU A 192 1.85 4.28 -0.07
C LEU A 192 1.00 5.32 -0.82
N LEU A 193 1.65 6.29 -1.47
CA LEU A 193 0.98 7.35 -2.22
C LEU A 193 0.18 6.78 -3.40
N SER A 194 0.76 5.85 -4.15
CA SER A 194 0.08 5.18 -5.26
C SER A 194 -1.18 4.42 -4.81
N ARG A 195 -1.14 3.76 -3.65
CA ARG A 195 -2.31 3.07 -3.08
C ARG A 195 -3.37 4.05 -2.61
N LEU A 196 -2.98 5.17 -1.99
CA LEU A 196 -3.93 6.22 -1.60
C LEU A 196 -4.67 6.81 -2.80
N LEU A 197 -3.94 7.18 -3.85
CA LEU A 197 -4.55 7.68 -5.08
C LEU A 197 -5.50 6.66 -5.70
N PHE A 198 -5.16 5.36 -5.65
CA PHE A 198 -6.04 4.31 -6.13
C PHE A 198 -7.32 4.18 -5.29
N ILE A 199 -7.24 4.28 -3.95
CA ILE A 199 -8.41 4.26 -3.07
C ILE A 199 -9.32 5.44 -3.40
N PHE A 200 -8.77 6.65 -3.50
CA PHE A 200 -9.55 7.85 -3.82
C PHE A 200 -10.18 7.78 -5.22
N GLY A 201 -9.44 7.28 -6.22
CA GLY A 201 -9.99 7.02 -7.56
C GLY A 201 -11.16 6.05 -7.52
N SER A 202 -11.00 4.91 -6.83
CA SER A 202 -12.07 3.92 -6.69
C SER A 202 -13.29 4.45 -5.93
N LEU A 203 -13.08 5.32 -4.94
CA LEU A 203 -14.15 5.98 -4.20
C LEU A 203 -14.89 7.01 -5.07
N GLY A 204 -14.14 7.77 -5.88
CA GLY A 204 -14.69 8.67 -6.89
C GLY A 204 -15.55 7.95 -7.92
N GLU A 205 -15.06 6.84 -8.49
CA GLU A 205 -15.81 5.99 -9.43
C GLU A 205 -17.10 5.46 -8.81
N TYR A 206 -17.05 4.99 -7.57
CA TYR A 206 -18.22 4.50 -6.85
C TYR A 206 -19.24 5.61 -6.60
N MET A 207 -18.81 6.76 -6.06
CA MET A 207 -19.70 7.91 -5.82
C MET A 207 -20.34 8.41 -7.12
N PHE A 208 -19.58 8.54 -8.19
CA PHE A 208 -20.08 8.93 -9.50
C PHE A 208 -21.12 7.93 -10.03
N SER A 209 -20.87 6.61 -9.88
CA SER A 209 -21.87 5.59 -10.25
C SER A 209 -23.16 5.70 -9.43
N VAL A 210 -23.08 6.05 -8.15
CA VAL A 210 -24.27 6.21 -7.29
C VAL A 210 -25.04 7.47 -7.67
N PHE A 211 -24.36 8.58 -7.96
CA PHE A 211 -25.00 9.82 -8.39
C PHE A 211 -25.64 9.69 -9.77
N ASN A 212 -24.95 9.11 -10.75
CA ASN A 212 -25.50 8.94 -12.10
C ASN A 212 -26.62 7.91 -12.18
N ASN A 213 -26.58 6.85 -11.37
CA ASN A 213 -27.69 5.89 -11.28
C ASN A 213 -28.93 6.49 -10.57
N LYS A 214 -28.82 7.63 -9.88
CA LYS A 214 -29.98 8.39 -9.39
C LYS A 214 -30.57 9.34 -10.43
N ILE A 215 -29.87 9.63 -11.53
CA ILE A 215 -30.33 10.54 -12.60
C ILE A 215 -30.99 9.79 -13.77
N LYS A 216 -30.85 8.45 -13.86
CA LYS A 216 -31.68 7.63 -14.77
C LYS A 216 -33.00 7.21 -14.12
N LYS A 217 -33.82 8.20 -13.80
CA LYS A 217 -35.28 8.09 -13.70
C LYS A 217 -35.88 9.29 -14.43
N ILE A 218 -35.78 9.30 -15.74
CA ILE A 218 -36.69 9.99 -16.66
C ILE A 218 -36.94 9.02 -17.80
#